data_AF-A0A1G0B8D8-F1
#
_entry.id   AF-A0A1G0B8D8-F1
#
_cell.length_a   1.000
_cell.length_b   1.000
_cell.length_c   1.000
_cell.angle_alpha   90.00
_cell.angle_beta   90.00
_cell.angle_gamma   90.00
#
_symmetry.space_group_name_H-M   'P 1'
#
loop_
_entity.id
_entity.type
_entity.pdbx_description
1 polymer ?
#
loop_
_entity_poly.entity_id
_entity_poly.type
_entity_poly.pdbx_seq_one_letter_code
_entity_poly.pdbx_strand_id
1 'polypeptide(L)'
;MSSLNSNYIILKKQNLIIECHSGNLDLESYINFVTSTTLDPLFSANMNYFIDLSNVVVTASIDDIRKYNNFTEENFISERKRKVVLVTNSPNQMVFATLFKNSNTQKLKEIEVFSTTTAAINWLNSSLIKYEILDVLMALKNPAKYQPQKKQ
;
A
#
# COMPACT_ATOMS: atom_id res chain seq x y z
N MET A 1 -4.23 16.69 14.24
CA MET A 1 -2.98 15.92 14.11
C MET A 1 -3.31 14.66 13.34
N SER A 2 -2.59 14.38 12.26
CA SER A 2 -2.73 13.13 11.52
C SER A 2 -2.54 11.94 12.46
N SER A 3 -3.48 10.99 12.45
CA SER A 3 -3.43 9.78 13.28
C SER A 3 -3.03 8.53 12.48
N LEU A 4 -2.64 8.70 11.22
CA LEU A 4 -2.18 7.62 10.37
C LEU A 4 -0.67 7.43 10.58
N ASN A 5 -0.29 6.25 11.06
CA ASN A 5 1.10 5.83 11.11
C ASN A 5 1.39 4.96 9.88
N SER A 6 2.26 5.45 9.00
CA SER A 6 2.61 4.81 7.74
C SER A 6 4.11 4.50 7.71
N ASN A 7 4.45 3.24 7.45
CA ASN A 7 5.82 2.81 7.19
C ASN A 7 5.89 2.17 5.81
N TYR A 8 7.01 2.34 5.12
CA TYR A 8 7.21 1.72 3.81
C TYR A 8 8.65 1.28 3.59
N ILE A 9 8.84 0.43 2.58
CA ILE A 9 10.14 0.13 2.00
C ILE A 9 10.02 -0.03 0.50
N ILE A 10 11.05 0.43 -0.22
CA ILE A 10 11.15 0.30 -1.67
C ILE A 10 12.13 -0.82 -2.02
N LEU A 11 11.61 -1.90 -2.60
CA LEU A 11 12.38 -3.05 -3.09
C LEU A 11 12.64 -2.89 -4.58
N LYS A 12 13.57 -1.99 -4.93
CA LYS A 12 13.84 -1.58 -6.32
C LYS A 12 14.14 -2.76 -7.25
N LYS A 13 14.90 -3.77 -6.79
CA LYS A 13 15.23 -4.96 -7.58
C LYS A 13 13.99 -5.78 -7.99
N GLN A 14 12.91 -5.66 -7.23
CA GLN A 14 11.68 -6.42 -7.43
C GLN A 14 10.52 -5.57 -7.92
N ASN A 15 10.79 -4.29 -8.24
CA ASN A 15 9.78 -3.34 -8.70
C ASN A 15 8.55 -3.31 -7.76
N LEU A 16 8.81 -3.29 -6.44
CA LEU A 16 7.78 -3.41 -5.41
C LEU A 16 7.97 -2.38 -4.30
N ILE A 17 6.88 -1.73 -3.93
CA ILE A 17 6.75 -0.90 -2.73
C ILE A 17 5.87 -1.67 -1.75
N ILE A 18 6.31 -1.79 -0.51
CA ILE A 18 5.53 -2.38 0.58
C ILE A 18 5.20 -1.29 1.57
N GLU A 19 3.91 -1.13 1.85
CA GLU A 19 3.36 -0.11 2.74
C GLU A 19 2.59 -0.80 3.87
N CYS A 20 2.81 -0.35 5.10
CA CYS A 20 2.07 -0.80 6.28
C CYS A 20 1.49 0.41 6.98
N HIS A 21 0.16 0.41 7.13
CA HIS A 21 -0.57 1.50 7.75
C HIS A 21 -1.24 1.04 9.05
N SER A 22 -1.33 1.95 10.01
CA SER A 22 -2.08 1.76 11.25
C SER A 22 -2.65 3.08 11.77
N GLY A 23 -3.68 3.01 12.61
CA GLY A 23 -4.39 4.20 13.08
C GLY A 23 -5.52 4.62 12.13
N ASN A 24 -5.93 5.89 12.14
CA ASN A 24 -7.05 6.33 11.31
C ASN A 24 -6.60 6.76 9.92
N LEU A 25 -7.17 6.14 8.89
CA LEU A 25 -6.94 6.51 7.49
C LEU A 25 -7.91 7.61 7.08
N ASP A 26 -7.37 8.82 6.95
CA ASP A 26 -8.00 9.98 6.33
C ASP A 26 -7.23 10.42 5.07
N LEU A 27 -7.88 11.24 4.25
CA LEU A 27 -7.37 11.67 2.95
C LEU A 27 -6.06 12.45 3.06
N GLU A 28 -6.01 13.44 3.94
CA GLU A 28 -4.89 14.38 4.04
C GLU A 28 -3.63 13.65 4.50
N SER A 29 -3.77 12.81 5.52
CA SER A 29 -2.69 11.96 6.02
C SER A 29 -2.13 11.04 4.93
N TYR A 30 -3.01 10.44 4.12
CA TYR A 30 -2.58 9.54 3.06
C TYR A 30 -1.93 10.27 1.88
N ILE A 31 -2.45 11.44 1.47
CA ILE A 31 -1.82 12.29 0.45
C ILE A 31 -0.42 12.73 0.88
N ASN A 32 -0.26 13.15 2.14
CA ASN A 32 1.04 13.53 2.68
C ASN A 32 2.03 12.37 2.64
N PHE A 33 1.58 11.16 3.01
CA PHE A 33 2.39 9.95 2.90
C PHE A 33 2.80 9.67 1.45
N VAL A 34 1.86 9.60 0.51
CA VAL A 34 2.14 9.32 -0.92
C VAL A 34 3.11 10.34 -1.49
N THR A 35 2.91 11.63 -1.20
CA THR A 35 3.79 12.71 -1.62
C THR A 35 5.20 12.50 -1.07
N SER A 36 5.35 12.18 0.21
CA SER A 36 6.66 11.89 0.81
C SER A 36 7.37 10.69 0.20
N THR A 37 6.63 9.61 -0.11
CA THR A 37 7.17 8.40 -0.74
C THR A 37 7.65 8.68 -2.16
N THR A 38 6.99 9.57 -2.90
CA THR A 38 7.40 9.92 -4.27
C THR A 38 8.71 10.72 -4.35
N LEU A 39 9.15 11.29 -3.22
CA LEU A 39 10.43 11.98 -3.09
C LEU A 39 11.60 11.02 -2.78
N ASP A 40 11.33 9.74 -2.50
CA ASP A 40 12.39 8.76 -2.26
C ASP A 40 13.21 8.52 -3.55
N PRO A 41 14.56 8.59 -3.53
CA PRO A 41 15.39 8.37 -4.72
C PRO A 41 15.24 7.00 -5.38
N LEU A 42 14.73 6.00 -4.66
CA LEU A 42 14.46 4.66 -5.17
C LEU A 42 13.08 4.54 -5.82
N PHE A 43 12.20 5.53 -5.62
CA PHE A 43 10.84 5.53 -6.14
C PHE A 43 10.81 5.46 -7.67
N SER A 44 9.85 4.69 -8.18
CA SER A 44 9.48 4.71 -9.59
C SER A 44 7.98 4.53 -9.74
N ALA A 45 7.42 5.35 -10.62
CA ALA A 45 6.05 5.37 -11.09
C ALA A 45 5.39 4.00 -11.34
N ASN A 46 6.14 3.09 -11.95
CA ASN A 46 5.65 1.81 -12.46
C ASN A 46 5.82 0.65 -11.46
N MET A 47 6.16 0.94 -10.21
CA MET A 47 6.29 -0.10 -9.18
C MET A 47 4.94 -0.71 -8.82
N ASN A 48 4.97 -2.01 -8.50
CA ASN A 48 3.85 -2.71 -7.88
C ASN A 48 3.76 -2.32 -6.40
N TYR A 49 2.57 -2.49 -5.83
CA TYR A 49 2.30 -2.13 -4.44
C TYR A 49 1.74 -3.31 -3.66
N PHE A 50 2.28 -3.51 -2.46
CA PHE A 50 1.68 -4.29 -1.41
C PHE A 50 1.29 -3.33 -0.29
N ILE A 51 0.01 -3.10 -0.09
CA ILE A 51 -0.50 -2.14 0.90
C ILE A 51 -1.26 -2.91 1.99
N ASP A 52 -0.76 -2.84 3.20
CA ASP A 52 -1.36 -3.47 4.36
C ASP A 52 -2.19 -2.48 5.17
N LEU A 53 -3.50 -2.67 5.14
CA LEU A 53 -4.51 -1.88 5.85
C LEU A 53 -5.09 -2.65 7.05
N SER A 54 -4.52 -3.80 7.42
CA SER A 54 -5.11 -4.68 8.45
C SER A 54 -5.27 -4.02 9.81
N ASN A 55 -4.42 -3.04 10.13
CA ASN A 55 -4.40 -2.31 11.40
C ASN A 55 -4.97 -0.88 11.28
N VAL A 56 -5.68 -0.58 10.20
CA VAL A 56 -6.28 0.74 9.94
C VAL A 56 -7.72 0.80 10.40
N VAL A 57 -8.11 1.91 11.02
CA VAL A 57 -9.51 2.32 11.14
C VAL A 57 -9.82 3.24 9.96
N VAL A 58 -10.72 2.81 9.07
CA VAL A 58 -11.09 3.62 7.92
C VAL A 58 -12.06 4.72 8.37
N THR A 59 -11.60 5.97 8.30
CA THR A 59 -12.43 7.16 8.53
C THR A 59 -12.71 7.93 7.23
N ALA A 60 -12.00 7.61 6.15
CA ALA A 60 -12.18 8.20 4.84
C ALA A 60 -13.54 7.87 4.20
N SER A 61 -14.13 8.86 3.54
CA SER A 61 -15.41 8.76 2.85
C SER A 61 -15.25 8.40 1.36
N ILE A 62 -16.37 8.14 0.67
CA ILE A 62 -16.39 7.95 -0.78
C ILE A 62 -15.95 9.23 -1.52
N ASP A 63 -16.30 10.40 -1.00
CA ASP A 63 -15.85 11.66 -1.58
C ASP A 63 -14.34 11.85 -1.43
N ASP A 64 -13.74 11.29 -0.38
CA ASP A 64 -12.29 11.29 -0.23
C ASP A 64 -11.60 10.39 -1.26
N ILE A 65 -12.20 9.26 -1.63
CA ILE A 65 -11.71 8.44 -2.76
C ILE A 65 -11.70 9.28 -4.05
N ARG A 66 -12.76 10.05 -4.31
CA ARG A 66 -12.82 10.93 -5.50
C ARG A 66 -11.76 12.02 -5.47
N LYS A 67 -11.56 12.68 -4.32
CA LYS A 67 -10.52 13.71 -4.16
C LYS A 67 -9.12 13.12 -4.33
N TYR A 68 -8.86 11.95 -3.75
CA TYR A 68 -7.59 11.25 -3.94
C TYR A 68 -7.35 10.92 -5.41
N ASN A 69 -8.38 10.44 -6.09
CA ASN A 69 -8.31 10.14 -7.51
C ASN A 69 -7.93 11.37 -8.35
N ASN A 70 -8.58 12.51 -8.13
CA ASN A 70 -8.23 13.77 -8.79
C ASN A 70 -6.79 14.19 -8.49
N PHE A 71 -6.39 14.14 -7.20
CA PHE A 71 -5.01 14.40 -6.81
C PHE A 71 -4.03 13.51 -7.59
N THR A 72 -4.32 12.22 -7.73
CA THR A 72 -3.41 11.33 -8.47
C THR A 72 -3.38 11.60 -9.97
N GLU A 73 -4.49 11.99 -10.59
CA GLU A 73 -4.53 12.32 -12.02
C GLU A 73 -3.79 13.61 -12.34
N GLU A 74 -3.88 14.60 -11.46
CA GLU A 74 -3.21 15.90 -11.61
C GLU A 74 -1.69 15.81 -11.39
N ASN A 75 -1.25 14.94 -10.46
CA ASN A 75 0.13 14.91 -10.01
C ASN A 75 0.96 13.75 -10.60
N PHE A 76 0.33 12.66 -11.03
CA PHE A 76 1.01 11.48 -11.57
C PHE A 76 0.52 11.16 -12.98
N ILE A 77 1.16 11.77 -13.98
CA ILE A 77 0.76 11.61 -15.39
C ILE A 77 1.01 10.17 -15.87
N SER A 78 -0.08 9.42 -16.06
CA SER A 78 -0.16 8.15 -16.79
C SER A 78 0.76 7.01 -16.31
N GLU A 79 0.80 6.75 -15.00
CA GLU A 79 1.53 5.58 -14.48
C GLU A 79 0.75 4.29 -14.77
N ARG A 80 1.14 3.71 -15.91
CA ARG A 80 0.63 2.53 -16.61
C ARG A 80 0.81 1.25 -15.79
N LYS A 81 -0.23 0.40 -15.85
CA LYS A 81 -0.22 -1.05 -15.58
C LYS A 81 0.72 -1.49 -14.46
N ARG A 82 0.27 -1.31 -13.23
CA ARG A 82 0.88 -1.90 -12.04
C ARG A 82 -0.12 -2.76 -11.30
N LYS A 83 0.39 -3.73 -10.57
CA LYS A 83 -0.36 -4.53 -9.61
C LYS A 83 -0.38 -3.82 -8.26
N VAL A 84 -1.57 -3.71 -7.68
CA VAL A 84 -1.77 -3.16 -6.34
C VAL A 84 -2.54 -4.19 -5.53
N VAL A 85 -1.95 -4.60 -4.42
CA VAL A 85 -2.57 -5.51 -3.48
C VAL A 85 -2.97 -4.72 -2.24
N LEU A 86 -4.22 -4.87 -1.84
CA LEU A 86 -4.75 -4.30 -0.60
C LEU A 86 -5.05 -5.43 0.38
N VAL A 87 -4.38 -5.47 1.53
CA VAL A 87 -4.66 -6.45 2.59
C VAL A 87 -5.53 -5.81 3.66
N THR A 88 -6.64 -6.46 3.98
CA THR A 88 -7.64 -6.01 4.95
C THR A 88 -7.92 -7.10 5.99
N ASN A 89 -8.46 -6.73 7.14
CA ASN A 89 -8.79 -7.61 8.26
C ASN A 89 -10.18 -7.32 8.87
N SER A 90 -10.95 -6.39 8.31
CA SER A 90 -12.34 -6.15 8.73
C SER A 90 -13.28 -5.89 7.55
N PRO A 91 -14.59 -6.14 7.70
CA PRO A 91 -15.58 -5.84 6.66
C PRO A 91 -15.57 -4.37 6.21
N ASN A 92 -15.39 -3.43 7.14
CA ASN A 92 -15.34 -2.00 6.81
C ASN A 92 -14.15 -1.66 5.91
N GLN A 93 -12.97 -2.23 6.21
CA GLN A 93 -11.78 -2.08 5.36
C GLN A 93 -12.00 -2.71 3.98
N MET A 94 -12.62 -3.90 3.92
CA MET A 94 -12.93 -4.59 2.66
C MET A 94 -13.86 -3.76 1.77
N VAL A 95 -14.91 -3.18 2.35
CA VAL A 95 -15.85 -2.30 1.63
C VAL A 95 -15.11 -1.09 1.06
N PHE A 96 -14.33 -0.39 1.89
CA PHE A 96 -13.56 0.76 1.44
C PHE A 96 -12.56 0.41 0.33
N ALA A 97 -11.76 -0.65 0.51
CA ALA A 97 -10.79 -1.12 -0.47
C ALA A 97 -11.45 -1.51 -1.80
N THR A 98 -12.64 -2.11 -1.74
CA THR A 98 -13.43 -2.48 -2.93
C THR A 98 -13.96 -1.24 -3.65
N LEU A 99 -14.48 -0.25 -2.92
CA LEU A 99 -14.91 1.03 -3.49
C LEU A 99 -13.74 1.78 -4.15
N PHE A 100 -12.57 1.76 -3.51
CA PHE A 100 -11.34 2.31 -4.06
C PHE A 100 -10.94 1.59 -5.35
N LYS A 101 -10.85 0.25 -5.32
CA LYS A 101 -10.55 -0.62 -6.48
C LYS A 101 -11.46 -0.32 -7.67
N ASN A 102 -12.76 -0.14 -7.42
CA ASN A 102 -13.76 0.05 -8.48
C ASN A 102 -13.90 1.50 -8.94
N SER A 103 -13.13 2.44 -8.39
CA SER A 103 -13.21 3.84 -8.79
C SER A 103 -12.58 4.09 -10.16
N ASN A 104 -13.12 5.06 -10.91
CA ASN A 104 -12.84 5.21 -12.36
C ASN A 104 -11.37 5.41 -12.73
N THR A 105 -10.56 5.96 -11.83
CA THR A 105 -9.15 6.29 -12.09
C THR A 105 -8.23 5.08 -11.85
N GLN A 106 -8.74 4.00 -11.26
CA GLN A 106 -7.99 2.78 -11.02
C GLN A 106 -8.01 1.82 -12.22
N LYS A 107 -8.73 2.14 -13.30
CA LYS A 107 -8.92 1.26 -14.48
C LYS A 107 -7.63 0.80 -15.17
N LEU A 108 -6.54 1.55 -15.02
CA LEU A 108 -5.23 1.20 -15.59
C LEU A 108 -4.39 0.32 -14.66
N LYS A 109 -4.84 0.09 -13.42
CA LYS A 109 -4.17 -0.71 -12.40
C LYS A 109 -4.90 -2.03 -12.22
N GLU A 110 -4.13 -3.08 -12.01
CA GLU A 110 -4.68 -4.36 -11.56
C GLU A 110 -4.71 -4.31 -10.03
N ILE A 111 -5.87 -3.97 -9.45
CA ILE A 111 -6.03 -3.89 -8.01
C ILE A 111 -6.78 -5.12 -7.52
N GLU A 112 -6.27 -5.77 -6.48
CA GLU A 112 -6.96 -6.90 -5.84
C GLU A 112 -6.92 -6.80 -4.32
N VAL A 113 -8.01 -7.22 -3.68
CA VAL A 113 -8.20 -7.09 -2.23
C VAL A 113 -8.19 -8.47 -1.59
N PHE A 114 -7.40 -8.63 -0.53
CA PHE A 114 -7.23 -9.90 0.17
C PHE A 114 -7.47 -9.75 1.66
N SER A 115 -7.93 -10.84 2.28
CA SER A 115 -8.00 -10.99 3.73
C SER A 115 -6.76 -11.64 4.34
N THR A 116 -5.84 -12.14 3.51
CA THR A 116 -4.61 -12.82 3.98
C THR A 116 -3.38 -12.35 3.22
N THR A 117 -2.31 -12.09 3.95
CA THR A 117 -0.98 -11.73 3.40
C THR A 117 -0.45 -12.79 2.44
N THR A 118 -0.66 -14.08 2.74
CA THR A 118 -0.17 -15.16 1.86
C THR A 118 -0.82 -15.14 0.48
N ALA A 119 -2.15 -15.01 0.40
CA ALA A 119 -2.84 -14.96 -0.88
C ALA A 119 -2.43 -13.72 -1.70
N ALA A 120 -2.32 -12.59 -1.00
CA ALA A 120 -1.83 -11.32 -1.53
C ALA A 120 -0.44 -11.44 -2.18
N ILE A 121 0.54 -12.03 -1.47
CA ILE A 121 1.90 -12.24 -2.00
C ILE A 121 1.87 -13.15 -3.23
N ASN A 122 1.13 -14.27 -3.17
CA ASN A 122 1.04 -15.22 -4.28
C ASN A 122 0.49 -14.56 -5.55
N TRP A 123 -0.53 -13.70 -5.42
CA TRP A 123 -1.14 -13.01 -6.56
C TRP A 123 -0.24 -11.94 -7.19
N LEU A 124 0.55 -11.25 -6.37
CA LEU A 124 1.50 -10.24 -6.84
C LEU A 124 2.57 -10.88 -7.75
N ASN A 125 2.77 -12.20 -7.64
CA ASN A 125 3.70 -13.00 -8.45
C ASN A 125 5.11 -12.37 -8.49
N SER A 126 5.51 -11.76 -7.39
CA SER A 126 6.84 -11.18 -7.25
C SER A 126 7.86 -12.30 -7.28
N SER A 127 8.97 -12.10 -7.98
CA SER A 127 10.15 -12.98 -7.93
C SER A 127 10.81 -13.08 -6.54
N LEU A 128 10.30 -12.33 -5.54
CA LEU A 128 10.68 -12.44 -4.14
C LEU A 128 10.32 -13.80 -3.55
N ILE A 129 11.23 -14.30 -2.72
CA ILE A 129 10.95 -15.42 -1.84
C ILE A 129 9.90 -14.92 -0.84
N LYS A 130 8.74 -15.59 -0.79
CA LYS A 130 7.61 -15.27 0.10
C LYS A 130 8.04 -14.90 1.54
N TYR A 131 9.04 -15.60 2.08
CA TYR A 131 9.58 -15.36 3.41
C TYR A 131 10.22 -13.97 3.58
N GLU A 132 10.91 -13.45 2.57
CA GLU A 132 11.54 -12.13 2.62
C GLU A 132 10.48 -11.01 2.70
N ILE A 133 9.36 -11.15 1.98
CA ILE A 133 8.25 -10.20 2.08
C ILE A 133 7.61 -10.26 3.48
N LEU A 134 7.44 -11.46 4.04
CA LEU A 134 6.88 -11.62 5.39
C LEU A 134 7.77 -10.98 6.45
N ASP A 135 9.08 -11.16 6.37
CA ASP A 135 10.04 -10.56 7.30
C ASP A 135 9.99 -9.03 7.23
N VAL A 136 9.93 -8.47 6.01
CA VAL A 136 9.75 -7.03 5.78
C VAL A 136 8.44 -6.54 6.38
N LEU A 137 7.33 -7.23 6.15
CA LEU A 137 6.03 -6.86 6.70
C LEU A 137 6.05 -6.85 8.24
N MET A 138 6.69 -7.85 8.86
CA MET A 138 6.87 -7.89 10.31
C MET A 138 7.70 -6.70 10.81
N ALA A 139 8.78 -6.36 10.10
CA ALA A 139 9.62 -5.21 10.42
C ALA A 139 8.85 -3.89 10.38
N LEU A 140 8.09 -3.66 9.31
CA LEU A 140 7.32 -2.43 9.11
C LEU A 140 6.15 -2.28 10.10
N LYS A 141 5.55 -3.40 10.53
CA LYS A 141 4.47 -3.40 11.53
C LYS A 141 4.98 -3.22 12.96
N ASN A 142 6.19 -3.69 13.25
CA ASN A 142 6.78 -3.66 14.59
C ASN A 142 8.23 -3.16 14.54
N PRO A 143 8.47 -1.88 14.20
CA PRO A 143 9.82 -1.35 14.04
C PRO A 143 10.67 -1.48 15.32
N ALA A 144 10.05 -1.49 16.50
CA ALA A 144 10.73 -1.67 17.78
C ALA A 144 11.17 -3.11 18.10
N LYS A 145 10.73 -4.13 17.34
CA LYS A 145 10.99 -5.56 17.63
C LYS A 145 11.78 -6.28 16.52
N TYR A 146 12.12 -5.61 15.43
CA TYR A 146 12.83 -6.24 14.33
C TYR A 146 14.34 -6.21 14.54
N GLN A 147 14.92 -7.37 14.83
CA GLN A 147 16.33 -7.62 14.60
C GLN A 147 16.46 -8.46 13.32
N PRO A 148 17.06 -7.94 12.24
CA PRO A 148 17.28 -8.76 11.05
C PRO A 148 18.12 -9.97 11.45
N GLN A 149 17.67 -11.17 11.10
CA GLN A 149 18.49 -12.36 11.25
C GLN A 149 19.76 -12.15 10.43
N LYS A 150 20.89 -11.93 11.10
CA LYS A 150 22.21 -11.94 10.48
C LYS A 150 22.38 -13.32 9.88
N LYS A 151 22.26 -13.44 8.56
CA LYS A 151 22.72 -14.63 7.82
C LYS A 151 24.22 -14.77 8.13
N GLN A 152 24.57 -15.83 8.86
CA GLN A 152 25.94 -16.34 8.95
C GLN A 152 26.33 -16.99 7.62
#